data_AF-A0A7X7H3L4-F1
#
_entry.id   AF-A0A7X7H3L4-F1
#
_cell.length_a   1.000
_cell.length_b   1.000
_cell.length_c   1.000
_cell.angle_alpha   90.00
_cell.angle_beta   90.00
_cell.angle_gamma   90.00
#
_symmetry.space_group_name_H-M   'P 1'
#
loop_
_entity.id
_entity.type
_entity.pdbx_description
1 polymer ?
#
loop_
_entity_poly.entity_id
_entity_poly.type
_entity_poly.pdbx_seq_one_letter_code
_entity_poly.pdbx_strand_id
1 'polypeptide(L)'
;IGVDALVKIFTTPVKRFFAYLGLGACLLYGGIMLFASIDWVLNFYRLGTLAEGLDRFGVMRWQISIIVPIGFTLLIFRYIEVGYRIFTHKQDTLGLADEAADAIDELKKSQAEELK
;
A
#
# COMPACT_ATOMS: atom_id res chain seq x y z
N ILE A 1 -5.51 -8.61 -8.00
CA ILE A 1 -5.46 -9.42 -9.25
C ILE A 1 -6.85 -10.02 -9.59
N GLY A 2 -7.55 -10.71 -8.67
CA GLY A 2 -8.91 -11.24 -8.97
C GLY A 2 -10.03 -10.20 -9.06
N VAL A 3 -10.00 -9.15 -8.22
CA VAL A 3 -11.08 -8.14 -8.18
C VAL A 3 -11.11 -7.25 -9.43
N ASP A 4 -9.95 -6.99 -10.04
CA ASP A 4 -9.82 -6.15 -11.24
C ASP A 4 -10.45 -6.79 -12.48
N ALA A 5 -10.35 -8.11 -12.62
CA ALA A 5 -10.97 -8.85 -13.72
C ALA A 5 -12.50 -8.77 -13.66
N LEU A 6 -13.07 -8.81 -12.45
CA LEU A 6 -14.51 -8.66 -12.22
C LEU A 6 -14.97 -7.23 -12.52
N VAL A 7 -14.18 -6.23 -12.14
CA VAL A 7 -14.51 -4.81 -12.37
C VAL A 7 -14.37 -4.44 -13.85
N LYS A 8 -13.49 -5.10 -14.62
CA LYS A 8 -13.27 -4.79 -16.05
C LYS A 8 -14.51 -5.03 -16.91
N ILE A 9 -15.44 -5.89 -16.48
CA ILE A 9 -16.71 -6.23 -17.14
C ILE A 9 -17.74 -5.08 -17.05
N PHE A 10 -17.63 -4.19 -16.07
CA PHE A 10 -18.60 -3.12 -15.83
C PHE A 10 -18.30 -1.83 -16.63
N THR A 11 -19.30 -0.95 -16.78
CA THR A 11 -19.15 0.34 -17.47
C THR A 11 -18.28 1.32 -16.66
N THR A 12 -17.62 2.26 -17.35
CA THR A 12 -16.66 3.24 -16.80
C THR A 12 -17.09 3.95 -15.49
N PRO A 13 -18.36 4.39 -15.31
CA PRO A 13 -18.77 5.02 -14.04
C PRO A 13 -18.83 4.06 -12.85
N VAL A 14 -19.18 2.79 -13.06
CA VAL A 14 -19.29 1.79 -11.99
C VAL A 14 -17.90 1.38 -11.48
N LYS A 15 -16.90 1.30 -12.37
CA LYS A 15 -15.51 1.01 -11.98
C LYS A 15 -14.96 2.04 -11.00
N ARG A 16 -15.25 3.33 -11.23
CA ARG A 16 -14.81 4.43 -10.37
C ARG A 16 -15.42 4.36 -8.98
N PHE A 17 -16.69 4.00 -8.86
CA PHE A 17 -17.34 3.82 -7.57
C PHE A 17 -16.64 2.74 -6.73
N PHE A 18 -16.36 1.58 -7.33
CA PHE A 18 -15.64 0.51 -6.64
C PHE A 18 -14.20 0.89 -6.29
N ALA A 19 -13.52 1.68 -7.15
CA ALA A 19 -12.19 2.20 -6.86
C ALA A 19 -12.19 3.13 -5.63
N TYR A 20 -13.13 4.07 -5.54
CA TYR A 20 -13.28 4.95 -4.38
C TYR A 20 -13.69 4.18 -3.11
N LEU A 21 -14.58 3.20 -3.24
CA LEU A 21 -14.98 2.33 -2.12
C LEU A 21 -13.78 1.55 -1.57
N GLY A 22 -13.01 0.91 -2.44
CA GLY A 22 -11.81 0.17 -2.07
C GLY A 22 -10.75 1.06 -1.45
N LEU A 23 -10.50 2.23 -2.06
CA LEU A 23 -9.58 3.23 -1.52
C LEU A 23 -10.00 3.69 -0.12
N GLY A 24 -11.28 4.01 0.07
CA GLY A 24 -11.83 4.41 1.37
C GLY A 24 -11.65 3.33 2.43
N ALA A 25 -11.94 2.07 2.09
CA ALA A 25 -11.74 0.93 2.99
C ALA A 25 -10.25 0.74 3.35
N CYS A 26 -9.34 0.87 2.38
CA CYS A 26 -7.90 0.78 2.62
C CYS A 26 -7.38 1.92 3.52
N LEU A 27 -7.83 3.16 3.29
CA LEU A 27 -7.46 4.31 4.12
C LEU A 27 -8.01 4.19 5.53
N LEU A 28 -9.26 3.74 5.69
CA LEU A 28 -9.87 3.52 6.99
C LEU A 28 -9.11 2.46 7.79
N TYR A 29 -8.81 1.31 7.17
CA TYR A 29 -8.02 0.26 7.80
C TYR A 29 -6.60 0.74 8.13
N GLY A 30 -5.94 1.42 7.20
CA GLY A 30 -4.62 2.02 7.42
C GLY A 30 -4.60 3.00 8.59
N GLY A 31 -5.63 3.83 8.72
CA GLY A 31 -5.79 4.77 9.84
C GLY A 31 -5.96 4.07 11.19
N ILE A 32 -6.80 3.02 11.26
CA ILE A 32 -6.96 2.20 12.47
C ILE A 32 -5.63 1.55 12.86
N MET A 33 -4.92 0.97 11.89
CA MET A 33 -3.62 0.33 12.14
C MET A 33 -2.56 1.32 12.56
N LEU A 34 -2.55 2.53 11.99
CA LEU A 34 -1.64 3.59 12.41
C LEU A 34 -1.88 3.98 13.87
N PHE A 35 -3.14 4.23 14.25
CA PHE A 35 -3.50 4.54 15.64
C PHE A 35 -3.07 3.44 16.62
N ALA A 36 -3.43 2.19 16.33
CA ALA A 36 -3.05 1.04 17.15
C ALA A 36 -1.52 0.88 17.26
N SER A 37 -0.79 1.12 16.17
CA SER A 37 0.68 1.02 16.16
C SER A 37 1.35 2.10 17.01
N ILE A 38 0.81 3.32 17.06
CA ILE A 38 1.33 4.40 17.90
C ILE A 38 1.13 4.05 19.37
N ASP A 39 -0.07 3.62 19.76
CA ASP A 39 -0.36 3.18 21.13
C ASP A 39 0.55 2.02 21.55
N TRP A 40 0.80 1.09 20.64
CA TRP A 40 1.71 -0.04 20.88
C TRP A 40 3.15 0.41 21.16
N VAL A 41 3.69 1.32 20.35
CA VAL A 41 5.04 1.89 20.54
C VAL A 41 5.13 2.68 21.85
N LEU A 42 4.11 3.49 22.15
CA LEU A 42 4.05 4.27 23.39
C LEU A 42 4.00 3.39 24.64
N ASN A 43 3.28 2.26 24.58
CA ASN A 43 3.25 1.30 25.66
C ASN A 43 4.63 0.69 25.93
N PHE A 44 5.40 0.33 24.90
CA PHE A 44 6.77 -0.14 25.10
C PHE A 44 7.71 0.94 25.61
N TYR A 45 7.53 2.18 25.17
CA TYR A 45 8.29 3.32 25.69
C TYR A 45 8.05 3.49 27.19
N ARG A 46 6.77 3.42 27.63
CA ARG A 46 6.40 3.54 29.06
C ARG A 46 6.89 2.38 29.91
N LEU A 47 6.84 1.15 29.39
CA LEU A 47 7.24 -0.05 30.12
C LEU A 47 8.77 -0.21 30.19
N GLY A 48 9.54 0.52 29.38
CA GLY A 48 11.00 0.42 29.37
C GLY A 48 11.50 -0.97 29.00
N THR A 49 10.71 -1.75 28.22
CA THR A 49 11.07 -3.14 27.91
C THR A 49 12.26 -3.18 26.96
N LEU A 50 13.29 -3.95 27.34
CA LEU A 50 14.40 -4.27 26.45
C LEU A 50 13.94 -5.17 25.30
N ALA A 51 14.62 -5.05 24.17
CA ALA A 51 14.39 -5.93 23.03
C ALA A 51 14.88 -7.34 23.38
N GLU A 52 13.99 -8.32 23.29
CA GLU A 52 14.29 -9.73 23.55
C GLU A 52 15.37 -10.21 22.57
N GLY A 53 16.52 -10.66 23.07
CA GLY A 53 17.68 -11.06 22.27
C GLY A 53 18.68 -9.94 21.92
N LEU A 54 18.36 -8.68 22.20
CA LEU A 54 19.29 -7.53 22.11
C LEU A 54 19.46 -6.79 23.46
N ASP A 55 19.01 -7.41 24.54
CA ASP A 55 19.18 -6.96 25.92
C ASP A 55 20.66 -6.76 26.28
N ARG A 56 21.55 -7.64 25.80
CA ARG A 56 23.01 -7.49 25.94
C ARG A 56 23.56 -6.22 25.30
N PHE A 57 22.88 -5.64 24.31
CA PHE A 57 23.27 -4.41 23.61
C PHE A 57 22.52 -3.18 24.11
N GLY A 58 21.63 -3.32 25.11
CA GLY A 58 20.87 -2.22 25.68
C GLY A 58 19.83 -1.61 24.72
N VAL A 59 19.45 -2.32 23.66
CA VAL A 59 18.47 -1.82 22.68
C VAL A 59 17.07 -1.94 23.26
N MET A 60 16.35 -0.83 23.23
CA MET A 60 14.98 -0.78 23.73
C MET A 60 13.99 -1.20 22.66
N ARG A 61 12.96 -1.96 23.05
CA ARG A 61 11.97 -2.52 22.12
C ARG A 61 11.21 -1.45 21.34
N TRP A 62 10.99 -0.28 21.94
CA TRP A 62 10.28 0.83 21.30
C TRP A 62 11.00 1.36 20.04
N GLN A 63 12.34 1.25 20.00
CA GLN A 63 13.16 1.71 18.86
C GLN A 63 12.90 0.86 17.62
N ILE A 64 12.72 -0.45 17.80
CA ILE A 64 12.42 -1.37 16.70
C ILE A 64 10.97 -1.19 16.26
N SER A 65 10.04 -1.08 17.21
CA SER A 65 8.61 -1.00 16.90
C SER A 65 8.21 0.30 16.19
N ILE A 66 9.01 1.37 16.26
CA ILE A 66 8.70 2.65 15.58
C ILE A 66 8.65 2.53 14.06
N ILE A 67 9.25 1.48 13.48
CA ILE A 67 9.17 1.24 12.03
C ILE A 67 7.74 0.95 11.57
N VAL A 68 6.90 0.42 12.46
CA VAL A 68 5.51 0.05 12.15
C VAL A 68 4.62 1.28 11.90
N PRO A 69 4.52 2.28 12.79
CA PRO A 69 3.76 3.50 12.49
C PRO A 69 4.33 4.27 11.29
N ILE A 70 5.65 4.24 11.08
CA ILE A 70 6.26 4.84 9.89
C ILE A 70 5.77 4.12 8.63
N GLY A 71 5.76 2.79 8.62
CA GLY A 71 5.25 1.99 7.51
C GLY A 71 3.79 2.26 7.19
N PHE A 72 2.91 2.33 8.21
CA PHE A 72 1.50 2.66 7.99
C PHE A 72 1.30 4.11 7.52
N THR A 73 2.13 5.05 7.99
CA THR A 73 2.12 6.43 7.51
C THR A 73 2.47 6.48 6.02
N LEU A 74 3.56 5.84 5.60
CA LEU A 74 3.97 5.76 4.20
C LEU A 74 2.92 5.05 3.33
N LEU A 75 2.29 4.00 3.85
CA LEU A 75 1.17 3.33 3.20
C LEU A 75 0.03 4.32 2.95
N ILE A 76 -0.42 5.04 3.97
CA ILE A 76 -1.52 6.03 3.83
C ILE A 76 -1.16 7.09 2.79
N PHE A 77 0.06 7.63 2.83
CA PHE A 77 0.54 8.57 1.82
C PHE A 77 0.45 8.00 0.39
N ARG A 78 0.85 6.75 0.19
CA ARG A 78 0.75 6.08 -1.10
C ARG A 78 -0.69 5.94 -1.58
N TYR A 79 -1.63 5.57 -0.69
CA TYR A 79 -3.04 5.47 -1.08
C TYR A 79 -3.69 6.83 -1.34
N ILE A 80 -3.30 7.88 -0.61
CA ILE A 80 -3.71 9.26 -0.92
C ILE A 80 -3.24 9.66 -2.32
N GLU A 81 -1.99 9.35 -2.68
CA GLU A 81 -1.45 9.62 -4.02
C GLU A 81 -2.26 8.90 -5.11
N VAL A 82 -2.59 7.62 -4.90
CA VAL A 82 -3.47 6.85 -5.80
C VAL A 82 -4.85 7.51 -5.91
N GLY A 83 -5.44 7.94 -4.79
CA GLY A 83 -6.72 8.66 -4.79
C GLY A 83 -6.68 9.96 -5.60
N TYR A 84 -5.61 10.74 -5.44
CA TYR A 84 -5.42 11.98 -6.20
C TYR A 84 -5.28 11.71 -7.71
N ARG A 85 -4.58 10.64 -8.11
CA ARG A 85 -4.44 10.23 -9.52
C ARG A 85 -5.77 9.77 -10.13
N ILE A 86 -6.58 9.04 -9.39
CA ILE A 86 -7.94 8.63 -9.81
C ILE A 86 -8.83 9.88 -10.00
N PHE A 87 -8.76 10.85 -9.08
CA PHE A 87 -9.52 12.09 -9.19
C PHE A 87 -9.10 12.95 -10.40
N THR A 88 -7.82 12.96 -10.73
CA THR A 88 -7.24 13.73 -11.86
C THR A 88 -7.48 13.06 -13.23
N HIS A 89 -8.32 12.02 -13.32
CA HIS A 89 -8.70 11.35 -14.57
C HIS A 89 -7.54 10.72 -15.36
N LYS A 90 -6.41 10.41 -14.69
CA LYS A 90 -5.26 9.78 -15.33
C LYS A 90 -5.24 8.24 -15.24
N GLN A 91 -6.07 7.63 -14.38
CA GLN A 91 -6.21 6.17 -14.24
C GLN A 91 -7.64 5.79 -13.80
N ASP A 92 -8.25 4.79 -14.46
CA ASP A 92 -9.59 4.27 -14.12
C ASP A 92 -9.55 3.01 -13.21
N THR A 93 -8.35 2.49 -12.91
CA THR A 93 -8.12 1.25 -12.14
C THR A 93 -6.91 1.42 -11.19
N LEU A 94 -6.74 0.55 -10.17
CA LEU A 94 -5.53 0.53 -9.33
C LEU A 94 -4.30 0.23 -10.20
N GLY A 95 -3.54 1.26 -10.55
CA GLY A 95 -2.49 1.22 -11.60
C GLY A 95 -1.38 0.17 -11.47
N LEU A 96 -1.26 -0.56 -10.36
CA LEU A 96 -0.19 -1.56 -10.15
C LEU A 96 -0.23 -2.73 -11.15
N ALA A 97 -1.41 -3.14 -11.61
CA ALA A 97 -1.53 -4.29 -12.52
C ALA A 97 -1.37 -3.90 -13.99
N ASP A 98 -1.81 -2.70 -14.36
CA ASP A 98 -1.69 -2.18 -15.74
C ASP A 98 -0.23 -1.81 -16.04
N GLU A 99 0.49 -1.18 -15.10
CA GLU A 99 1.92 -0.85 -15.27
C GLU A 99 2.80 -2.11 -15.41
N ALA A 100 2.46 -3.18 -14.68
CA ALA A 100 3.15 -4.47 -14.79
C ALA A 100 2.78 -5.23 -16.09
N ALA A 101 1.53 -5.10 -16.56
CA ALA A 101 1.10 -5.72 -17.81
C ALA A 101 1.71 -5.01 -19.03
N ASP A 102 1.74 -3.67 -19.04
CA ASP A 102 2.37 -2.88 -20.08
C ASP A 102 3.88 -3.16 -20.18
N ALA A 103 4.58 -3.27 -19.04
CA ALA A 103 5.99 -3.65 -19.03
C ALA A 103 6.23 -5.05 -19.62
N ILE A 104 5.34 -6.01 -19.38
CA ILE A 104 5.44 -7.36 -19.94
C ILE A 104 5.15 -7.37 -21.45
N ASP A 105 4.18 -6.59 -21.92
CA ASP A 105 3.87 -6.51 -23.35
C ASP A 105 4.96 -5.76 -24.13
N GLU A 106 5.61 -4.76 -23.53
CA GLU A 106 6.78 -4.10 -24.10
C GLU A 106 7.99 -5.04 -24.19
N LEU A 107 8.22 -5.87 -23.16
CA LEU A 107 9.23 -6.94 -23.19
C LEU A 107 8.93 -8.00 -24.25
N LYS A 108 7.67 -8.37 -24.46
CA LYS A 108 7.28 -9.29 -25.54
C LYS A 108 7.52 -8.67 -26.91
N LYS A 109 7.24 -7.38 -27.08
CA LYS A 109 7.53 -6.64 -28.31
C LYS A 109 9.03 -6.59 -28.60
N SER A 110 9.85 -6.26 -27.60
CA SER A 110 11.30 -6.22 -27.77
C SER A 110 11.87 -7.60 -28.11
N GLN A 111 11.38 -8.67 -27.49
CA GLN A 111 11.79 -10.03 -27.85
C GLN A 111 11.30 -10.48 -29.22
N ALA A 112 10.11 -10.04 -29.66
CA ALA A 112 9.61 -10.30 -31.01
C ALA A 112 10.37 -9.52 -32.10
N GLU A 113 11.00 -8.39 -31.73
CA GLU A 113 11.87 -7.60 -32.60
C GLU A 113 13.29 -8.20 -32.70
N GLU A 114 13.83 -8.76 -31.61
CA GLU A 114 15.12 -9.48 -31.61
C GLU A 114 15.07 -10.83 -32.35
N LEU A 115 13.89 -11.44 -32.50
CA LEU A 115 13.67 -12.73 -33.18
C LEU A 115 13.35 -12.61 -34.69
N LYS A 116 13.37 -11.40 -35.25
CA LYS A 116 13.18 -11.13 -36.69
C LYS A 116 14.48 -10.70 -37.36
#